data_AF-A0A7S0JKH6-F1
#
_entry.id   AF-A0A7S0JKH6-F1
#
_cell.length_a   1.000
_cell.length_b   1.000
_cell.length_c   1.000
_cell.angle_alpha   90.00
_cell.angle_beta   90.00
_cell.angle_gamma   90.00
#
_symmetry.space_group_name_H-M   'P 1'
#
loop_
_entity.id
_entity.type
_entity.pdbx_description
1 polymer ?
#
loop_
_entity_poly.entity_id
_entity_poly.type
_entity_poly.pdbx_seq_one_letter_code
_entity_poly.pdbx_strand_id
1 'polypeptide(L)'
;ILGQHALMRAAICCLAAAATICLSPPACLPQHAAAAVPPSAEAQAALRRAFTDAQAGLLSSADGLLGTSIAEWAATGQPTGELAVLYRTRGGVRCEQGRLPAALDDLSTAVRLMRGAIGTEPAELQRAYLLRASVYAGLGNIRQQEADLSAAVGLLDDLDAISATNPYLYAQRARCRMLLGDFAAAAADAETAEAEFKDTGDRIRRTLAAADGALASYGAGDVAAAVDKMRAVFRTKRTLATTNPDDIALLQELSKRDAELHIAYAAHLYSGEGRLVEASRQWESGCVRLETYMVDGRQRFEEEQRLRELEAARAEATGRAEVLRSEMTGRRSPFEEADALRARLNGVDPQSPAVTQRPAQAYFWYKTSEGEVERRDAGNPLQDRERDAAIGLSCA
;
A
#
# COMPACT_ATOMS: atom_id res chain seq x y z
N ILE A 1 -37.92 -9.88 32.87
CA ILE A 1 -38.98 -10.37 33.80
C ILE A 1 -40.25 -10.52 32.98
N LEU A 2 -40.93 -11.67 32.88
CA LEU A 2 -40.61 -13.08 33.16
C LEU A 2 -41.59 -13.90 32.29
N GLY A 3 -41.18 -15.01 31.66
CA GLY A 3 -42.05 -15.64 30.64
C GLY A 3 -41.56 -16.94 29.99
N GLN A 4 -40.88 -17.81 30.73
CA GLN A 4 -40.73 -19.22 30.30
C GLN A 4 -42.04 -19.97 30.60
N HIS A 5 -42.48 -20.87 29.71
CA HIS A 5 -43.10 -22.17 30.04
C HIS A 5 -43.63 -22.89 28.79
N ALA A 6 -42.99 -23.98 28.38
CA ALA A 6 -43.60 -25.13 27.69
C ALA A 6 -42.65 -26.34 27.75
N LEU A 7 -43.08 -27.42 28.40
CA LEU A 7 -42.40 -28.72 28.51
C LEU A 7 -43.46 -29.82 28.43
N MET A 8 -43.03 -31.09 28.24
CA MET A 8 -43.87 -32.31 28.16
C MET A 8 -44.58 -32.53 26.80
N ARG A 9 -44.86 -33.77 26.34
CA ARG A 9 -44.46 -35.15 26.78
C ARG A 9 -44.75 -36.17 25.67
N ALA A 10 -43.85 -37.13 25.44
CA ALA A 10 -44.11 -38.56 25.12
C ALA A 10 -42.73 -39.23 24.86
N ALA A 11 -42.22 -40.26 25.54
CA ALA A 11 -42.73 -41.39 26.33
C ALA A 11 -42.78 -42.74 25.59
N ILE A 12 -41.62 -43.42 25.59
CA ILE A 12 -41.43 -44.88 25.78
C ILE A 12 -42.17 -45.83 24.81
N CYS A 13 -41.37 -46.56 24.01
CA CYS A 13 -41.56 -47.99 23.79
C CYS A 13 -40.19 -48.68 23.66
N CYS A 14 -39.87 -49.56 24.61
CA CYS A 14 -38.75 -50.50 24.51
C CYS A 14 -39.31 -51.91 24.37
N LEU A 15 -38.83 -52.70 23.40
CA LEU A 15 -38.54 -54.12 23.59
C LEU A 15 -37.69 -54.66 22.43
N ALA A 16 -36.94 -55.72 22.71
CA ALA A 16 -35.83 -56.19 21.88
C ALA A 16 -36.24 -57.10 20.72
N ALA A 17 -35.38 -57.18 19.70
CA ALA A 17 -35.31 -58.32 18.78
C ALA A 17 -33.86 -58.58 18.32
N ALA A 18 -33.50 -59.86 18.34
CA ALA A 18 -32.46 -60.57 17.58
C ALA A 18 -31.13 -59.87 17.20
N ALA A 19 -30.02 -60.54 17.55
CA ALA A 19 -28.70 -60.25 17.01
C ALA A 19 -28.60 -60.56 15.51
N THR A 20 -27.92 -59.69 14.77
CA THR A 20 -27.32 -60.01 13.47
C THR A 20 -25.91 -59.47 13.46
N ILE A 21 -24.91 -60.34 13.71
CA ILE A 21 -23.50 -59.97 13.58
C ILE A 21 -23.16 -59.96 12.09
N CYS A 22 -23.46 -58.85 11.42
CA CYS A 22 -22.96 -58.60 10.08
C CYS A 22 -21.44 -58.47 10.15
N LEU A 23 -20.74 -59.39 9.51
CA LEU A 23 -19.31 -59.29 9.24
C LEU A 23 -19.07 -58.16 8.24
N SER A 24 -18.97 -56.93 8.74
CA SER A 24 -18.44 -55.81 7.96
C SER A 24 -17.06 -56.22 7.44
N PRO A 25 -16.78 -56.07 6.13
CA PRO A 25 -15.40 -56.20 5.66
C PRO A 25 -14.54 -55.18 6.42
N PRO A 26 -13.26 -55.48 6.71
CA PRO A 26 -12.38 -54.51 7.34
C PRO A 26 -12.35 -53.26 6.46
N ALA A 27 -12.83 -52.14 6.99
CA ALA A 27 -12.77 -50.88 6.28
C ALA A 27 -11.30 -50.62 5.94
N CYS A 28 -11.00 -50.43 4.65
CA CYS A 28 -9.65 -50.09 4.23
C CYS A 28 -9.23 -48.86 5.03
N LEU A 29 -8.22 -49.03 5.88
CA LEU A 29 -7.55 -47.89 6.52
C LEU A 29 -7.16 -46.92 5.40
N PRO A 30 -7.43 -45.61 5.55
CA PRO A 30 -7.10 -44.65 4.51
C PRO A 30 -5.64 -44.82 4.16
N GLN A 31 -5.34 -44.95 2.85
CA GLN A 31 -4.00 -45.24 2.35
C GLN A 31 -3.02 -44.32 3.07
N HIS A 32 -2.06 -44.91 3.79
CA HIS A 32 -1.06 -44.12 4.52
C HIS A 32 -0.43 -43.14 3.53
N ALA A 33 -0.63 -41.84 3.79
CA ALA A 33 -0.01 -40.80 2.99
C ALA A 33 1.49 -41.09 2.98
N ALA A 34 2.05 -41.32 1.79
CA ALA A 34 3.45 -41.66 1.64
C ALA A 34 4.26 -40.53 2.29
N ALA A 35 4.99 -40.85 3.36
CA ALA A 35 5.67 -39.84 4.16
C ALA A 35 6.61 -39.04 3.27
N ALA A 36 6.49 -37.71 3.32
CA ALA A 36 7.27 -36.81 2.48
C ALA A 36 8.77 -37.15 2.59
N VAL A 37 9.43 -37.33 1.45
CA VAL A 37 10.86 -37.61 1.42
C VAL A 37 11.56 -36.33 1.90
N PRO A 38 12.45 -36.35 2.91
CA PRO A 38 13.07 -35.11 3.38
C PRO A 38 13.86 -34.44 2.23
N PRO A 39 13.67 -33.13 1.95
CA PRO A 39 14.39 -32.43 0.90
C PRO A 39 15.91 -32.54 1.08
N SER A 40 16.65 -32.65 -0.02
CA SER A 40 18.09 -32.87 0.03
C SER A 40 18.81 -31.77 0.81
N ALA A 41 19.94 -32.11 1.46
CA ALA A 41 20.71 -31.14 2.24
C ALA A 41 21.18 -29.95 1.38
N GLU A 42 21.42 -30.19 0.08
CA GLU A 42 21.70 -29.17 -0.92
C GLU A 42 20.49 -28.27 -1.20
N ALA A 43 19.30 -28.83 -1.45
CA ALA A 43 18.09 -28.04 -1.64
C ALA A 43 17.71 -27.20 -0.39
N GLN A 44 17.92 -27.75 0.81
CA GLN A 44 17.76 -26.97 2.05
C GLN A 44 18.78 -25.82 2.17
N ALA A 45 20.01 -26.00 1.69
CA ALA A 45 21.02 -24.94 1.63
C ALA A 45 20.66 -23.89 0.57
N ALA A 46 20.19 -24.32 -0.61
CA ALA A 46 19.70 -23.47 -1.67
C ALA A 46 18.51 -22.61 -1.20
N LEU A 47 17.54 -23.20 -0.49
CA LEU A 47 16.40 -22.47 0.07
C LEU A 47 16.82 -21.45 1.14
N ARG A 48 17.69 -21.83 2.08
CA ARG A 48 18.24 -20.89 3.08
C ARG A 48 18.93 -19.71 2.39
N ARG A 49 19.76 -19.99 1.39
CA ARG A 49 20.39 -18.96 0.56
C ARG A 49 19.36 -18.12 -0.19
N ALA A 50 18.29 -18.70 -0.72
CA ALA A 50 17.25 -17.96 -1.43
C ALA A 50 16.60 -16.88 -0.55
N PHE A 51 16.33 -17.18 0.72
CA PHE A 51 15.85 -16.20 1.69
C PHE A 51 16.90 -15.13 2.04
N THR A 52 18.18 -15.52 2.20
CA THR A 52 19.27 -14.55 2.42
C THR A 52 19.46 -13.62 1.22
N ASP A 53 19.47 -14.18 0.01
CA ASP A 53 19.60 -13.44 -1.25
C ASP A 53 18.40 -12.50 -1.44
N ALA A 54 17.17 -12.91 -1.07
CA ALA A 54 16.00 -12.02 -1.07
C ALA A 54 16.13 -10.87 -0.06
N GLN A 55 16.51 -11.16 1.19
CA GLN A 55 16.74 -10.14 2.23
C GLN A 55 17.87 -9.16 1.87
N ALA A 56 18.84 -9.60 1.07
CA ALA A 56 19.95 -8.79 0.58
C ALA A 56 19.63 -8.02 -0.74
N GLY A 57 18.40 -8.10 -1.26
CA GLY A 57 18.00 -7.47 -2.53
C GLY A 57 18.62 -8.12 -3.78
N LEU A 58 19.20 -9.32 -3.67
CA LEU A 58 19.77 -10.10 -4.77
C LEU A 58 18.67 -10.86 -5.53
N LEU A 59 17.61 -10.14 -5.93
CA LEU A 59 16.32 -10.69 -6.35
C LEU A 59 16.43 -11.75 -7.46
N SER A 60 17.33 -11.57 -8.43
CA SER A 60 17.53 -12.53 -9.53
C SER A 60 18.13 -13.86 -9.07
N SER A 61 18.98 -13.84 -8.02
CA SER A 61 19.49 -15.06 -7.39
C SER A 61 18.39 -15.74 -6.57
N ALA A 62 17.61 -14.94 -5.83
CA ALA A 62 16.47 -15.42 -5.05
C ALA A 62 15.37 -16.09 -5.91
N ASP A 63 14.95 -15.49 -7.03
CA ASP A 63 13.94 -16.09 -7.93
C ASP A 63 14.40 -17.44 -8.49
N GLY A 64 15.67 -17.55 -8.88
CA GLY A 64 16.27 -18.80 -9.36
C GLY A 64 16.31 -19.88 -8.28
N LEU A 65 16.83 -19.57 -7.09
CA LEU A 65 16.94 -20.52 -5.97
C LEU A 65 15.57 -20.92 -5.41
N LEU A 66 14.61 -20.00 -5.33
CA LEU A 66 13.21 -20.32 -5.01
C LEU A 66 12.58 -21.19 -6.11
N GLY A 67 12.93 -20.99 -7.38
CA GLY A 67 12.53 -21.84 -8.49
C GLY A 67 12.97 -23.31 -8.31
N THR A 68 14.25 -23.53 -8.04
CA THR A 68 14.79 -24.87 -7.73
C THR A 68 14.15 -25.46 -6.47
N SER A 69 13.97 -24.64 -5.42
CA SER A 69 13.36 -25.09 -4.16
C SER A 69 11.90 -25.53 -4.33
N ILE A 70 11.11 -24.79 -5.12
CA ILE A 70 9.70 -25.16 -5.44
C ILE A 70 9.65 -26.50 -6.20
N ALA A 71 10.61 -26.75 -7.10
CA ALA A 71 10.68 -28.02 -7.84
C ALA A 71 11.01 -29.20 -6.92
N GLU A 72 12.02 -29.07 -6.04
CA GLU A 72 12.37 -30.10 -5.04
C GLU A 72 11.19 -30.35 -4.07
N TRP A 73 10.57 -29.30 -3.52
CA TRP A 73 9.47 -29.43 -2.55
C TRP A 73 8.26 -30.15 -3.17
N ALA A 74 7.95 -29.87 -4.44
CA ALA A 74 6.90 -30.58 -5.17
C ALA A 74 7.28 -32.04 -5.50
N ALA A 75 8.52 -32.29 -5.93
CA ALA A 75 9.00 -33.64 -6.29
C ALA A 75 9.13 -34.58 -5.09
N THR A 76 9.47 -34.05 -3.93
CA THR A 76 9.65 -34.80 -2.67
C THR A 76 8.35 -34.95 -1.85
N GLY A 77 7.27 -34.28 -2.27
CA GLY A 77 5.94 -34.41 -1.65
C GLY A 77 5.75 -33.63 -0.35
N GLN A 78 6.41 -32.47 -0.20
CA GLN A 78 6.29 -31.66 1.02
C GLN A 78 4.87 -31.12 1.25
N PRO A 79 4.52 -30.76 2.51
CA PRO A 79 3.23 -30.18 2.84
C PRO A 79 2.84 -29.00 1.93
N THR A 80 1.57 -28.98 1.49
CA THR A 80 1.05 -27.96 0.58
C THR A 80 1.15 -26.54 1.13
N GLY A 81 1.14 -26.37 2.46
CA GLY A 81 1.40 -25.09 3.13
C GLY A 81 2.83 -24.56 2.93
N GLU A 82 3.85 -25.43 3.04
CA GLU A 82 5.24 -25.03 2.77
C GLU A 82 5.42 -24.60 1.31
N LEU A 83 4.90 -25.41 0.38
CA LEU A 83 4.93 -25.09 -1.05
C LEU A 83 4.24 -23.75 -1.33
N ALA A 84 3.11 -23.46 -0.65
CA ALA A 84 2.42 -22.17 -0.76
C ALA A 84 3.28 -20.98 -0.26
N VAL A 85 4.02 -21.14 0.84
CA VAL A 85 4.94 -20.11 1.35
C VAL A 85 6.11 -19.87 0.37
N LEU A 86 6.63 -20.91 -0.29
CA LEU A 86 7.63 -20.76 -1.34
C LEU A 86 7.09 -19.95 -2.54
N TYR A 87 5.89 -20.28 -3.02
CA TYR A 87 5.21 -19.52 -4.05
C TYR A 87 4.92 -18.07 -3.61
N ARG A 88 4.47 -17.83 -2.36
CA ARG A 88 4.23 -16.48 -1.83
C ARG A 88 5.52 -15.65 -1.82
N THR A 89 6.63 -16.25 -1.39
CA THR A 89 7.95 -15.61 -1.33
C THR A 89 8.44 -15.25 -2.73
N ARG A 90 8.36 -16.19 -3.69
CA ARG A 90 8.81 -15.94 -5.08
C ARG A 90 7.94 -14.90 -5.78
N GLY A 91 6.64 -14.90 -5.51
CA GLY A 91 5.71 -13.85 -5.94
C GLY A 91 6.11 -12.46 -5.45
N GLY A 92 6.55 -12.33 -4.20
CA GLY A 92 7.11 -11.08 -3.65
C GLY A 92 8.36 -10.62 -4.39
N VAL A 93 9.37 -11.50 -4.50
CA VAL A 93 10.62 -11.23 -5.25
C VAL A 93 10.33 -10.80 -6.69
N ARG A 94 9.35 -11.40 -7.35
CA ARG A 94 8.92 -11.03 -8.72
C ARG A 94 8.17 -9.70 -8.78
N CYS A 95 7.42 -9.35 -7.74
CA CYS A 95 6.78 -8.04 -7.62
C CYS A 95 7.84 -6.93 -7.49
N GLU A 96 8.87 -7.14 -6.67
CA GLU A 96 10.00 -6.21 -6.50
C GLU A 96 10.84 -6.09 -7.78
N GLN A 97 10.98 -7.16 -8.56
CA GLN A 97 11.55 -7.14 -9.92
C GLN A 97 10.65 -6.44 -10.98
N GLY A 98 9.46 -5.97 -10.63
CA GLY A 98 8.48 -5.42 -11.57
C GLY A 98 7.86 -6.45 -12.53
N ARG A 99 8.10 -7.76 -12.33
CA ARG A 99 7.58 -8.87 -13.15
C ARG A 99 6.16 -9.25 -12.74
N LEU A 100 5.27 -8.25 -12.71
CA LEU A 100 3.93 -8.35 -12.13
C LEU A 100 3.08 -9.53 -12.62
N PRO A 101 3.07 -9.93 -13.92
CA PRO A 101 2.33 -11.12 -14.35
C PRO A 101 2.85 -12.41 -13.73
N ALA A 102 4.18 -12.60 -13.68
CA ALA A 102 4.80 -13.78 -13.08
C ALA A 102 4.71 -13.79 -11.55
N ALA A 103 4.57 -12.62 -10.93
CA ALA A 103 4.21 -12.49 -9.52
C ALA A 103 2.75 -12.92 -9.28
N LEU A 104 1.82 -12.52 -10.15
CA LEU A 104 0.40 -12.84 -10.05
C LEU A 104 0.14 -14.36 -10.15
N ASP A 105 0.84 -15.06 -11.05
CA ASP A 105 0.74 -16.51 -11.21
C ASP A 105 1.18 -17.26 -9.94
N ASP A 106 2.30 -16.84 -9.35
CA ASP A 106 2.85 -17.41 -8.12
C ASP A 106 1.95 -17.13 -6.92
N LEU A 107 1.49 -15.88 -6.74
CA LEU A 107 0.61 -15.50 -5.63
C LEU A 107 -0.77 -16.15 -5.74
N SER A 108 -1.31 -16.30 -6.95
CA SER A 108 -2.55 -17.05 -7.18
C SER A 108 -2.38 -18.55 -6.91
N THR A 109 -1.20 -19.10 -7.15
CA THR A 109 -0.86 -20.48 -6.75
C THR A 109 -0.73 -20.61 -5.22
N ALA A 110 -0.09 -19.65 -4.56
CA ALA A 110 0.01 -19.61 -3.09
C ALA A 110 -1.36 -19.54 -2.41
N VAL A 111 -2.22 -18.59 -2.80
CA VAL A 111 -3.60 -18.46 -2.28
C VAL A 111 -4.42 -19.74 -2.52
N ARG A 112 -4.29 -20.36 -3.70
CA ARG A 112 -4.98 -21.62 -4.03
C ARG A 112 -4.51 -22.79 -3.16
N LEU A 113 -3.22 -22.90 -2.87
CA LEU A 113 -2.66 -23.95 -2.01
C LEU A 113 -3.04 -23.72 -0.53
N MET A 114 -2.90 -22.49 -0.02
CA MET A 114 -3.29 -22.10 1.34
C MET A 114 -4.76 -22.42 1.63
N ARG A 115 -5.68 -22.04 0.74
CA ARG A 115 -7.12 -22.35 0.90
C ARG A 115 -7.47 -23.85 0.88
N GLY A 116 -6.56 -24.71 0.43
CA GLY A 116 -6.72 -26.17 0.43
C GLY A 116 -5.86 -26.91 1.47
N ALA A 117 -5.01 -26.20 2.23
CA ALA A 117 -4.07 -26.80 3.16
C ALA A 117 -4.62 -26.76 4.61
N ILE A 118 -4.76 -27.95 5.20
CA ILE A 118 -5.17 -28.14 6.60
C ILE A 118 -4.12 -27.49 7.51
N GLY A 119 -4.54 -26.69 8.49
CA GLY A 119 -3.64 -25.98 9.40
C GLY A 119 -2.96 -24.75 8.79
N THR A 120 -3.54 -24.14 7.74
CA THR A 120 -3.09 -22.84 7.27
C THR A 120 -3.49 -21.74 8.25
N GLU A 121 -2.49 -21.07 8.82
CA GLU A 121 -2.69 -19.88 9.65
C GLU A 121 -3.41 -18.76 8.86
N PRO A 122 -4.53 -18.19 9.35
CA PRO A 122 -5.25 -17.12 8.67
C PRO A 122 -4.36 -15.92 8.32
N ALA A 123 -3.34 -15.66 9.14
CA ALA A 123 -2.36 -14.60 8.95
C ALA A 123 -1.51 -14.79 7.67
N GLU A 124 -1.18 -16.02 7.29
CA GLU A 124 -0.45 -16.30 6.04
C GLU A 124 -1.33 -16.11 4.81
N LEU A 125 -2.60 -16.53 4.88
CA LEU A 125 -3.57 -16.31 3.82
C LEU A 125 -3.89 -14.82 3.64
N GLN A 126 -4.03 -14.06 4.72
CA GLN A 126 -4.18 -12.60 4.68
C GLN A 126 -2.96 -11.94 4.02
N ARG A 127 -1.74 -12.33 4.40
CA ARG A 127 -0.49 -11.84 3.77
C ARG A 127 -0.43 -12.17 2.27
N ALA A 128 -0.92 -13.36 1.86
CA ALA A 128 -0.98 -13.75 0.45
C ALA A 128 -1.99 -12.90 -0.35
N TYR A 129 -3.17 -12.64 0.20
CA TYR A 129 -4.16 -11.74 -0.42
C TYR A 129 -3.63 -10.31 -0.55
N LEU A 130 -3.04 -9.74 0.50
CA LEU A 130 -2.51 -8.37 0.48
C LEU A 130 -1.41 -8.19 -0.59
N LEU A 131 -0.48 -9.14 -0.68
CA LEU A 131 0.60 -9.10 -1.67
C LEU A 131 0.09 -9.31 -3.11
N ARG A 132 -1.00 -10.06 -3.29
CA ARG A 132 -1.66 -10.19 -4.60
C ARG A 132 -2.49 -8.96 -4.96
N ALA A 133 -3.12 -8.30 -3.99
CA ALA A 133 -3.80 -7.03 -4.17
C ALA A 133 -2.85 -5.92 -4.66
N SER A 134 -1.62 -5.83 -4.13
CA SER A 134 -0.63 -4.87 -4.63
C SER A 134 -0.16 -5.18 -6.06
N VAL A 135 -0.06 -6.46 -6.44
CA VAL A 135 0.21 -6.85 -7.83
C VAL A 135 -0.98 -6.51 -8.75
N TYR A 136 -2.22 -6.73 -8.31
CA TYR A 136 -3.41 -6.28 -9.06
C TYR A 136 -3.45 -4.76 -9.22
N ALA A 137 -3.08 -3.99 -8.18
CA ALA A 137 -2.96 -2.54 -8.25
C ALA A 137 -1.94 -2.08 -9.31
N GLY A 138 -0.74 -2.66 -9.31
CA GLY A 138 0.30 -2.37 -10.31
C GLY A 138 -0.06 -2.79 -11.74
N LEU A 139 -1.01 -3.72 -11.91
CA LEU A 139 -1.58 -4.12 -13.19
C LEU A 139 -2.86 -3.34 -13.57
N GLY A 140 -3.33 -2.39 -12.75
CA GLY A 140 -4.59 -1.66 -12.97
C GLY A 140 -5.88 -2.47 -12.78
N ASN A 141 -5.78 -3.69 -12.21
CA ASN A 141 -6.89 -4.62 -12.01
C ASN A 141 -7.67 -4.31 -10.72
N ILE A 142 -8.24 -3.10 -10.64
CA ILE A 142 -8.79 -2.52 -9.40
C ILE A 142 -9.91 -3.38 -8.77
N ARG A 143 -10.75 -4.05 -9.57
CA ARG A 143 -11.81 -4.94 -9.03
C ARG A 143 -11.25 -6.16 -8.31
N GLN A 144 -10.17 -6.74 -8.82
CA GLN A 144 -9.49 -7.88 -8.22
C GLN A 144 -8.66 -7.45 -7.00
N GLN A 145 -8.10 -6.23 -7.02
CA GLN A 145 -7.50 -5.61 -5.85
C GLN A 145 -8.52 -5.44 -4.71
N GLU A 146 -9.73 -4.91 -4.98
CA GLU A 146 -10.77 -4.76 -3.96
C GLU A 146 -11.19 -6.11 -3.39
N ALA A 147 -11.41 -7.11 -4.24
CA ALA A 147 -11.82 -8.45 -3.82
C ALA A 147 -10.78 -9.12 -2.90
N ASP A 148 -9.48 -8.99 -3.21
CA ASP A 148 -8.40 -9.52 -2.35
C ASP A 148 -8.26 -8.72 -1.04
N LEU A 149 -8.40 -7.39 -1.08
CA LEU A 149 -8.40 -6.57 0.14
C LEU A 149 -9.61 -6.88 1.04
N SER A 150 -10.79 -7.11 0.46
CA SER A 150 -11.97 -7.55 1.19
C SER A 150 -11.82 -8.97 1.74
N ALA A 151 -11.17 -9.89 1.03
CA ALA A 151 -10.82 -11.20 1.55
C ALA A 151 -9.77 -11.14 2.67
N ALA A 152 -8.82 -10.20 2.60
CA ALA A 152 -7.83 -9.97 3.66
C ALA A 152 -8.47 -9.36 4.93
N VAL A 153 -9.38 -8.39 4.78
CA VAL A 153 -10.14 -7.81 5.90
C VAL A 153 -11.07 -8.84 6.54
N GLY A 154 -11.73 -9.68 5.73
CA GLY A 154 -12.61 -10.75 6.22
C GLY A 154 -11.92 -11.89 6.98
N LEU A 155 -10.59 -11.85 7.11
CA LEU A 155 -9.80 -12.75 7.96
C LEU A 155 -9.36 -12.10 9.29
N LEU A 156 -9.62 -10.80 9.51
CA LEU A 156 -9.18 -10.11 10.74
C LEU A 156 -9.84 -10.69 12.01
N ASP A 157 -11.10 -11.11 11.91
CA ASP A 157 -11.86 -11.73 13.02
C ASP A 157 -11.32 -13.13 13.41
N ASP A 158 -10.60 -13.81 12.51
CA ASP A 158 -9.97 -15.13 12.72
C ASP A 158 -8.55 -15.02 13.33
N LEU A 159 -8.06 -13.82 13.65
CA LEU A 159 -6.69 -13.57 14.09
C LEU A 159 -6.55 -13.37 15.61
N ASP A 160 -5.30 -13.51 16.08
CA ASP A 160 -4.95 -13.12 17.45
C ASP A 160 -5.03 -11.59 17.63
N ALA A 161 -5.21 -11.12 18.86
CA ALA A 161 -5.43 -9.70 19.15
C ALA A 161 -4.25 -8.76 18.77
N ILE A 162 -3.10 -9.32 18.38
CA ILE A 162 -1.94 -8.57 17.87
C ILE A 162 -2.02 -8.41 16.34
N SER A 163 -2.60 -9.39 15.62
CA SER A 163 -2.74 -9.36 14.16
C SER A 163 -4.13 -8.94 13.67
N ALA A 164 -5.14 -8.94 14.56
CA ALA A 164 -6.55 -8.65 14.26
C ALA A 164 -6.85 -7.19 13.85
N THR A 165 -5.93 -6.25 14.06
CA THR A 165 -6.04 -4.87 13.55
C THR A 165 -4.94 -4.55 12.55
N ASN A 166 -5.35 -4.15 11.34
CA ASN A 166 -4.44 -3.84 10.24
C ASN A 166 -4.94 -2.61 9.46
N PRO A 167 -4.63 -1.37 9.92
CA PRO A 167 -5.09 -0.14 9.27
C PRO A 167 -4.69 -0.02 7.79
N TYR A 168 -3.61 -0.70 7.38
CA TYR A 168 -3.12 -0.68 6.01
C TYR A 168 -4.06 -1.39 5.02
N LEU A 169 -4.85 -2.38 5.48
CA LEU A 169 -5.88 -3.02 4.66
C LEU A 169 -7.01 -2.03 4.36
N TYR A 170 -7.56 -1.42 5.41
CA TYR A 170 -8.61 -0.41 5.31
C TYR A 170 -8.16 0.80 4.47
N ALA A 171 -6.98 1.36 4.72
CA ALA A 171 -6.43 2.49 3.95
C ALA A 171 -6.09 2.17 2.49
N GLN A 172 -5.87 0.89 2.13
CA GLN A 172 -5.75 0.49 0.73
C GLN A 172 -7.12 0.25 0.10
N ARG A 173 -8.06 -0.36 0.84
CA ARG A 173 -9.40 -0.67 0.35
C ARG A 173 -10.23 0.59 0.13
N ALA A 174 -10.11 1.61 0.99
CA ALA A 174 -10.70 2.92 0.82
C ALA A 174 -10.35 3.53 -0.55
N ARG A 175 -9.05 3.69 -0.84
CA ARG A 175 -8.56 4.24 -2.11
C ARG A 175 -8.94 3.35 -3.31
N CYS A 176 -8.96 2.03 -3.14
CA CYS A 176 -9.42 1.09 -4.17
C CYS A 176 -10.92 1.28 -4.50
N ARG A 177 -11.76 1.48 -3.47
CA ARG A 177 -13.20 1.72 -3.60
C ARG A 177 -13.53 3.10 -4.17
N MET A 178 -12.75 4.15 -3.84
CA MET A 178 -12.83 5.46 -4.51
C MET A 178 -12.60 5.33 -6.02
N LEU A 179 -11.61 4.53 -6.45
CA LEU A 179 -11.34 4.27 -7.88
C LEU A 179 -12.45 3.45 -8.57
N LEU A 180 -13.27 2.73 -7.80
CA LEU A 180 -14.46 2.01 -8.29
C LEU A 180 -15.75 2.85 -8.22
N GLY A 181 -15.70 4.05 -7.63
CA GLY A 181 -16.87 4.91 -7.39
C GLY A 181 -17.71 4.54 -6.16
N ASP A 182 -17.31 3.55 -5.36
CA ASP A 182 -17.97 3.22 -4.09
C ASP A 182 -17.44 4.13 -2.97
N PHE A 183 -17.81 5.41 -3.06
CA PHE A 183 -17.37 6.44 -2.14
C PHE A 183 -17.91 6.24 -0.71
N ALA A 184 -19.08 5.61 -0.56
CA ALA A 184 -19.68 5.35 0.74
C ALA A 184 -18.91 4.26 1.52
N ALA A 185 -18.62 3.12 0.89
CA ALA A 185 -17.80 2.09 1.53
C ALA A 185 -16.33 2.52 1.68
N ALA A 186 -15.83 3.38 0.78
CA ALA A 186 -14.52 3.99 0.93
C ALA A 186 -14.42 4.93 2.15
N ALA A 187 -15.46 5.71 2.44
CA ALA A 187 -15.47 6.60 3.61
C ALA A 187 -15.41 5.81 4.92
N ALA A 188 -16.18 4.72 5.03
CA ALA A 188 -16.17 3.84 6.20
C ALA A 188 -14.81 3.12 6.40
N ASP A 189 -14.17 2.66 5.31
CA ASP A 189 -12.81 2.12 5.38
C ASP A 189 -11.80 3.18 5.81
N ALA A 190 -11.90 4.41 5.30
CA ALA A 190 -11.00 5.50 5.65
C ALA A 190 -11.17 5.96 7.12
N GLU A 191 -12.38 5.98 7.65
CA GLU A 191 -12.66 6.26 9.06
C GLU A 191 -12.09 5.18 9.99
N THR A 192 -12.22 3.91 9.59
CA THR A 192 -11.64 2.77 10.31
C THR A 192 -10.11 2.87 10.32
N ALA A 193 -9.50 3.18 9.18
CA ALA A 193 -8.06 3.44 9.09
C ALA A 193 -7.61 4.66 9.91
N GLU A 194 -8.40 5.74 9.98
CA GLU A 194 -8.07 6.91 10.81
C GLU A 194 -8.06 6.54 12.31
N ALA A 195 -9.05 5.78 12.78
CA ALA A 195 -9.12 5.33 14.17
C ALA A 195 -7.91 4.45 14.56
N GLU A 196 -7.61 3.44 13.74
CA GLU A 196 -6.51 2.51 13.96
C GLU A 196 -5.12 3.19 13.85
N PHE A 197 -4.91 4.12 12.91
CA PHE A 197 -3.69 4.92 12.85
C PHE A 197 -3.59 5.96 13.99
N LYS A 198 -4.71 6.47 14.51
CA LYS A 198 -4.73 7.32 15.71
C LYS A 198 -4.28 6.55 16.95
N ASP A 199 -4.75 5.31 17.13
CA ASP A 199 -4.52 4.54 18.35
C ASP A 199 -3.14 3.86 18.34
N THR A 200 -2.59 3.54 17.15
CA THR A 200 -1.14 3.21 16.98
C THR A 200 -0.22 4.44 17.02
N GLY A 201 -0.76 5.66 17.01
CA GLY A 201 -0.01 6.92 17.14
C GLY A 201 0.61 7.46 15.83
N ASP A 202 0.39 6.82 14.69
CA ASP A 202 0.89 7.25 13.39
C ASP A 202 0.14 8.47 12.85
N ARG A 203 0.66 9.66 13.18
CA ARG A 203 0.05 10.94 12.80
C ARG A 203 -0.02 11.17 11.28
N ILE A 204 0.91 10.61 10.50
CA ILE A 204 0.98 10.89 9.06
C ILE A 204 0.01 9.97 8.32
N ARG A 205 0.03 8.66 8.60
CA ARG A 205 -0.93 7.71 8.01
C ARG A 205 -2.35 7.97 8.51
N ARG A 206 -2.54 8.45 9.74
CA ARG A 206 -3.82 8.98 10.22
C ARG A 206 -4.29 10.16 9.36
N THR A 207 -3.43 11.15 9.12
CA THR A 207 -3.84 12.35 8.36
C THR A 207 -4.09 12.02 6.88
N LEU A 208 -3.38 11.04 6.32
CA LEU A 208 -3.69 10.44 5.01
C LEU A 208 -5.08 9.80 5.00
N ALA A 209 -5.40 8.94 5.98
CA ALA A 209 -6.71 8.30 6.08
C ALA A 209 -7.84 9.33 6.26
N ALA A 210 -7.63 10.37 7.06
CA ALA A 210 -8.57 11.49 7.19
C ALA A 210 -8.77 12.26 5.87
N ALA A 211 -7.73 12.39 5.04
CA ALA A 211 -7.80 13.03 3.73
C ALA A 211 -8.55 12.17 2.69
N ASP A 212 -8.21 10.88 2.58
CA ASP A 212 -8.96 9.93 1.75
C ASP A 212 -10.44 9.87 2.20
N GLY A 213 -10.69 9.85 3.51
CA GLY A 213 -12.04 9.86 4.09
C GLY A 213 -12.82 11.14 3.85
N ALA A 214 -12.16 12.30 3.73
CA ALA A 214 -12.80 13.55 3.35
C ALA A 214 -13.20 13.56 1.87
N LEU A 215 -12.32 13.10 0.98
CA LEU A 215 -12.60 12.93 -0.46
C LEU A 215 -13.70 11.89 -0.70
N ALA A 216 -13.69 10.79 0.05
CA ALA A 216 -14.71 9.75 -0.01
C ALA A 216 -16.08 10.25 0.51
N SER A 217 -16.14 10.93 1.66
CA SER A 217 -17.39 11.58 2.12
C SER A 217 -17.93 12.56 1.08
N TYR A 218 -17.06 13.32 0.39
CA TYR A 218 -17.48 14.27 -0.65
C TYR A 218 -18.08 13.55 -1.86
N GLY A 219 -17.41 12.51 -2.37
CA GLY A 219 -17.90 11.68 -3.47
C GLY A 219 -19.18 10.89 -3.13
N ALA A 220 -19.41 10.59 -1.85
CA ALA A 220 -20.63 9.96 -1.35
C ALA A 220 -21.81 10.95 -1.19
N GLY A 221 -21.58 12.25 -1.35
CA GLY A 221 -22.58 13.30 -1.17
C GLY A 221 -22.74 13.80 0.27
N ASP A 222 -21.98 13.28 1.24
CA ASP A 222 -21.89 13.85 2.60
C ASP A 222 -20.92 15.05 2.59
N VAL A 223 -21.37 16.12 1.93
CA VAL A 223 -20.62 17.36 1.77
C VAL A 223 -20.31 18.01 3.12
N ALA A 224 -21.19 17.86 4.12
CA ALA A 224 -21.01 18.45 5.44
C ALA A 224 -19.83 17.79 6.19
N ALA A 225 -19.85 16.47 6.35
CA ALA A 225 -18.75 15.75 7.00
C ALA A 225 -17.44 15.88 6.20
N ALA A 226 -17.52 15.84 4.87
CA ALA A 226 -16.36 16.02 3.99
C ALA A 226 -15.67 17.37 4.22
N VAL A 227 -16.43 18.47 4.21
CA VAL A 227 -15.90 19.83 4.36
C VAL A 227 -15.28 20.04 5.75
N ASP A 228 -15.86 19.49 6.81
CA ASP A 228 -15.28 19.62 8.15
C ASP A 228 -14.04 18.70 8.35
N LYS A 229 -13.99 17.52 7.69
CA LYS A 229 -12.75 16.72 7.58
C LYS A 229 -11.67 17.45 6.78
N MET A 230 -11.98 18.06 5.62
CA MET A 230 -11.04 18.89 4.85
C MET A 230 -10.42 19.99 5.73
N ARG A 231 -11.27 20.75 6.44
CA ARG A 231 -10.85 21.79 7.38
C ARG A 231 -10.01 21.23 8.53
N ALA A 232 -10.27 20.00 9.00
CA ALA A 232 -9.44 19.33 10.01
C ALA A 232 -8.06 18.95 9.48
N VAL A 233 -7.96 18.38 8.27
CA VAL A 233 -6.68 18.04 7.62
C VAL A 233 -5.84 19.29 7.38
N PHE A 234 -6.41 20.36 6.83
CA PHE A 234 -5.70 21.63 6.58
C PHE A 234 -5.14 22.27 7.87
N ARG A 235 -5.80 22.10 9.02
CA ARG A 235 -5.27 22.50 10.33
C ARG A 235 -4.15 21.58 10.80
N THR A 236 -4.38 20.27 10.78
CA THR A 236 -3.44 19.26 11.31
C THR A 236 -2.10 19.26 10.56
N LYS A 237 -2.12 19.31 9.21
CA LYS A 237 -0.89 19.23 8.39
C LYS A 237 0.16 20.26 8.76
N ARG A 238 -0.25 21.46 9.21
CA ARG A 238 0.63 22.57 9.62
C ARG A 238 1.49 22.24 10.84
N THR A 239 1.21 21.13 11.53
CA THR A 239 1.91 20.65 12.73
C THR A 239 2.53 19.27 12.54
N LEU A 240 2.46 18.69 11.33
CA LEU A 240 3.13 17.44 11.01
C LEU A 240 4.60 17.71 10.67
N ALA A 241 5.48 17.23 11.53
CA ALA A 241 6.91 17.12 11.30
C ALA A 241 7.34 15.71 11.73
N THR A 242 8.31 15.16 11.00
CA THR A 242 8.97 13.88 11.33
C THR A 242 10.44 13.99 10.96
N THR A 243 11.29 13.43 11.80
CA THR A 243 12.73 13.29 11.53
C THR A 243 13.07 11.92 10.93
N ASN A 244 12.09 11.03 10.78
CA ASN A 244 12.27 9.71 10.19
C ASN A 244 12.33 9.81 8.65
N PRO A 245 13.40 9.37 7.99
CA PRO A 245 13.46 9.37 6.53
C PRO A 245 12.48 8.41 5.87
N ASP A 246 12.04 7.34 6.55
CA ASP A 246 11.11 6.37 5.96
C ASP A 246 9.70 6.96 5.74
N ASP A 247 9.39 8.08 6.40
CA ASP A 247 8.10 8.77 6.29
C ASP A 247 8.00 9.69 5.07
N ILE A 248 9.09 9.99 4.35
CA ILE A 248 9.09 11.01 3.28
C ILE A 248 8.08 10.63 2.17
N ALA A 249 7.99 9.35 1.82
CA ALA A 249 6.99 8.83 0.86
C ALA A 249 5.54 9.13 1.28
N LEU A 250 5.26 9.10 2.58
CA LEU A 250 3.95 9.40 3.16
C LEU A 250 3.66 10.91 3.10
N LEU A 251 4.69 11.74 3.31
CA LEU A 251 4.58 13.20 3.17
C LEU A 251 4.32 13.61 1.70
N GLN A 252 4.88 12.88 0.72
CA GLN A 252 4.57 13.11 -0.70
C GLN A 252 3.12 12.78 -1.04
N GLU A 253 2.63 11.59 -0.67
CA GLU A 253 1.23 11.22 -0.88
C GLU A 253 0.32 12.18 -0.11
N LEU A 254 0.70 12.63 1.09
CA LEU A 254 -0.08 13.62 1.86
C LEU A 254 -0.11 14.99 1.17
N SER A 255 1.00 15.43 0.56
CA SER A 255 1.03 16.69 -0.21
C SER A 255 0.18 16.61 -1.49
N LYS A 256 0.09 15.43 -2.12
CA LYS A 256 -0.83 15.15 -3.22
C LYS A 256 -2.29 15.14 -2.73
N ARG A 257 -2.60 14.46 -1.64
CA ARG A 257 -3.94 14.45 -1.03
C ARG A 257 -4.37 15.85 -0.59
N ASP A 258 -3.46 16.65 -0.04
CA ASP A 258 -3.70 18.05 0.29
C ASP A 258 -4.08 18.89 -0.94
N ALA A 259 -3.45 18.62 -2.10
CA ALA A 259 -3.81 19.25 -3.37
C ALA A 259 -5.19 18.81 -3.88
N GLU A 260 -5.50 17.51 -3.80
CA GLU A 260 -6.82 16.95 -4.12
C GLU A 260 -7.91 17.57 -3.23
N LEU A 261 -7.66 17.70 -1.92
CA LEU A 261 -8.57 18.36 -0.96
C LEU A 261 -8.75 19.85 -1.27
N HIS A 262 -7.68 20.58 -1.60
CA HIS A 262 -7.76 21.99 -1.98
C HIS A 262 -8.64 22.19 -3.23
N ILE A 263 -8.54 21.30 -4.23
CA ILE A 263 -9.39 21.32 -5.44
C ILE A 263 -10.84 20.96 -5.11
N ALA A 264 -11.09 19.92 -4.32
CA ALA A 264 -12.45 19.53 -3.91
C ALA A 264 -13.13 20.64 -3.08
N TYR A 265 -12.40 21.27 -2.16
CA TYR A 265 -12.91 22.38 -1.35
C TYR A 265 -13.11 23.66 -2.18
N ALA A 266 -12.27 23.92 -3.18
CA ALA A 266 -12.51 25.00 -4.15
C ALA A 266 -13.81 24.79 -4.94
N ALA A 267 -14.06 23.57 -5.42
CA ALA A 267 -15.30 23.23 -6.12
C ALA A 267 -16.54 23.44 -5.23
N HIS A 268 -16.49 23.00 -3.97
CA HIS A 268 -17.55 23.24 -2.97
C HIS A 268 -17.79 24.74 -2.72
N LEU A 269 -16.73 25.52 -2.48
CA LEU A 269 -16.83 26.96 -2.27
C LEU A 269 -17.42 27.69 -3.49
N TYR A 270 -17.11 27.23 -4.69
CA TYR A 270 -17.64 27.78 -5.94
C TYR A 270 -19.13 27.47 -6.12
N SER A 271 -19.51 26.18 -6.08
CA SER A 271 -20.87 25.73 -6.48
C SER A 271 -21.88 25.68 -5.34
N GLY A 272 -21.43 25.39 -4.11
CA GLY A 272 -22.30 25.25 -2.93
C GLY A 272 -22.44 26.55 -2.12
N GLU A 273 -21.36 27.32 -1.98
CA GLU A 273 -21.36 28.54 -1.15
C GLU A 273 -21.27 29.86 -1.95
N GLY A 274 -20.97 29.81 -3.26
CA GLY A 274 -20.83 31.00 -4.11
C GLY A 274 -19.64 31.92 -3.77
N ARG A 275 -18.69 31.43 -2.96
CA ARG A 275 -17.56 32.20 -2.40
C ARG A 275 -16.38 32.26 -3.39
N LEU A 276 -16.63 32.82 -4.57
CA LEU A 276 -15.72 32.80 -5.73
C LEU A 276 -14.26 33.17 -5.38
N VAL A 277 -14.02 34.22 -4.60
CA VAL A 277 -12.66 34.67 -4.22
C VAL A 277 -11.91 33.65 -3.36
N GLU A 278 -12.62 32.90 -2.52
CA GLU A 278 -12.02 31.84 -1.71
C GLU A 278 -11.87 30.55 -2.50
N ALA A 279 -12.81 30.24 -3.39
CA ALA A 279 -12.70 29.14 -4.35
C ALA A 279 -11.45 29.29 -5.24
N SER A 280 -11.21 30.46 -5.83
CA SER A 280 -10.01 30.73 -6.63
C SER A 280 -8.72 30.52 -5.84
N ARG A 281 -8.62 31.04 -4.61
CA ARG A 281 -7.44 30.84 -3.74
C ARG A 281 -7.20 29.37 -3.41
N GLN A 282 -8.25 28.60 -3.16
CA GLN A 282 -8.15 27.16 -2.89
C GLN A 282 -7.79 26.38 -4.16
N TRP A 283 -8.30 26.78 -5.33
CA TRP A 283 -7.94 26.21 -6.63
C TRP A 283 -6.47 26.44 -6.99
N GLU A 284 -6.00 27.69 -6.92
CA GLU A 284 -4.59 28.09 -7.09
C GLU A 284 -3.67 27.29 -6.15
N SER A 285 -4.05 27.21 -4.87
CA SER A 285 -3.35 26.43 -3.84
C SER A 285 -3.24 24.94 -4.21
N GLY A 286 -4.30 24.36 -4.77
CA GLY A 286 -4.32 22.98 -5.28
C GLY A 286 -3.47 22.78 -6.53
N CYS A 287 -3.67 23.60 -7.57
CA CYS A 287 -2.91 23.52 -8.83
C CYS A 287 -1.40 23.56 -8.59
N VAL A 288 -0.90 24.55 -7.83
CA VAL A 288 0.54 24.72 -7.58
C VAL A 288 1.16 23.50 -6.90
N ARG A 289 0.42 22.81 -6.01
CA ARG A 289 0.88 21.57 -5.37
C ARG A 289 0.90 20.39 -6.35
N LEU A 290 -0.15 20.20 -7.17
CA LEU A 290 -0.18 19.14 -8.17
C LEU A 290 0.91 19.34 -9.24
N GLU A 291 1.09 20.56 -9.73
CA GLU A 291 2.14 20.90 -10.69
C GLU A 291 3.52 20.59 -10.12
N THR A 292 3.83 21.10 -8.92
CA THR A 292 5.10 20.82 -8.23
C THR A 292 5.31 19.31 -8.07
N TYR A 293 4.25 18.55 -7.75
CA TYR A 293 4.31 17.09 -7.59
C TYR A 293 4.57 16.34 -8.91
N MET A 294 3.97 16.81 -10.01
CA MET A 294 4.22 16.26 -11.34
C MET A 294 5.61 16.61 -11.88
N VAL A 295 6.16 17.77 -11.52
CA VAL A 295 7.53 18.18 -11.87
C VAL A 295 8.56 17.38 -11.07
N ASP A 296 8.40 17.31 -9.74
CA ASP A 296 9.21 16.50 -8.82
C ASP A 296 9.25 15.02 -9.23
N GLY A 297 8.07 14.43 -9.46
CA GLY A 297 7.95 13.04 -9.92
C GLY A 297 8.65 12.77 -11.24
N ARG A 298 8.63 13.72 -12.18
CA ARG A 298 9.30 13.60 -13.49
C ARG A 298 10.82 13.69 -13.36
N GLN A 299 11.33 14.69 -12.65
CA GLN A 299 12.78 14.87 -12.44
C GLN A 299 13.41 13.66 -11.75
N ARG A 300 12.72 13.05 -10.77
CA ARG A 300 13.17 11.81 -10.12
C ARG A 300 13.11 10.59 -11.03
N PHE A 301 12.14 10.50 -11.94
CA PHE A 301 12.10 9.44 -12.94
C PHE A 301 13.26 9.58 -13.94
N GLU A 302 13.52 10.79 -14.44
CA GLU A 302 14.61 11.09 -15.37
C GLU A 302 15.99 10.80 -14.74
N GLU A 303 16.22 11.18 -13.48
CA GLU A 303 17.44 10.84 -12.74
C GLU A 303 17.59 9.32 -12.53
N GLU A 304 16.53 8.61 -12.15
CA GLU A 304 16.59 7.15 -11.93
C GLU A 304 16.87 6.38 -13.24
N GLN A 305 16.35 6.82 -14.39
CA GLN A 305 16.72 6.24 -15.69
C GLN A 305 18.20 6.49 -16.01
N ARG A 306 18.66 7.75 -15.89
CA ARG A 306 20.07 8.13 -16.09
C ARG A 306 21.02 7.31 -15.21
N LEU A 307 20.64 7.08 -13.96
CA LEU A 307 21.41 6.29 -13.01
C LEU A 307 21.48 4.80 -13.41
N ARG A 308 20.38 4.22 -13.90
CA ARG A 308 20.34 2.84 -14.41
C ARG A 308 21.15 2.65 -15.69
N GLU A 309 21.14 3.64 -16.60
CA GLU A 309 21.98 3.64 -17.80
C GLU A 309 23.47 3.65 -17.44
N LEU A 310 23.87 4.51 -16.48
CA LEU A 310 25.23 4.57 -15.97
C LEU A 310 25.64 3.29 -15.22
N GLU A 311 24.72 2.66 -14.48
CA GLU A 311 24.95 1.35 -13.85
C GLU A 311 25.18 0.24 -14.89
N ALA A 312 24.33 0.16 -15.91
CA ALA A 312 24.44 -0.83 -16.97
C ALA A 312 25.78 -0.69 -17.71
N ALA A 313 26.12 0.53 -18.15
CA ALA A 313 27.39 0.81 -18.82
C ALA A 313 28.60 0.49 -17.93
N ARG A 314 28.53 0.75 -16.62
CA ARG A 314 29.60 0.41 -15.67
C ARG A 314 29.69 -1.09 -15.39
N ALA A 315 28.55 -1.80 -15.35
CA ALA A 315 28.51 -3.24 -15.18
C ALA A 315 29.10 -3.96 -16.41
N GLU A 316 28.78 -3.50 -17.62
CA GLU A 316 29.41 -3.97 -18.86
C GLU A 316 30.92 -3.70 -18.88
N ALA A 317 31.35 -2.48 -18.51
CA ALA A 317 32.76 -2.09 -18.54
C ALA A 317 33.64 -2.77 -17.46
N THR A 318 33.06 -3.24 -16.35
CA THR A 318 33.82 -3.76 -15.19
C THR A 318 33.50 -5.21 -14.81
N GLY A 319 32.46 -5.81 -15.38
CA GLY A 319 31.93 -7.11 -14.97
C GLY A 319 31.31 -7.12 -13.56
N ARG A 320 30.97 -5.96 -13.00
CA ARG A 320 30.44 -5.80 -11.64
C ARG A 320 29.29 -4.79 -11.60
N ALA A 321 28.14 -5.20 -11.06
CA ALA A 321 27.08 -4.26 -10.71
C ALA A 321 27.52 -3.37 -9.54
N GLU A 322 27.42 -2.05 -9.67
CA GLU A 322 27.76 -1.09 -8.62
C GLU A 322 26.72 0.04 -8.54
N VAL A 323 26.13 0.21 -7.37
CA VAL A 323 24.94 1.05 -7.09
C VAL A 323 25.37 2.51 -6.74
N LEU A 324 25.19 3.44 -7.68
CA LEU A 324 26.05 4.64 -7.85
C LEU A 324 25.86 5.87 -6.93
N ARG A 325 24.90 5.92 -6.00
CA ARG A 325 24.30 7.19 -5.49
C ARG A 325 23.57 7.98 -6.60
N SER A 326 23.30 9.28 -6.39
CA SER A 326 22.71 10.29 -7.31
C SER A 326 23.63 11.52 -7.36
N GLU A 327 23.42 12.44 -8.29
CA GLU A 327 24.14 13.73 -8.28
C GLU A 327 23.40 14.83 -7.52
N MET A 328 22.06 14.79 -7.45
CA MET A 328 21.27 15.77 -6.67
C MET A 328 21.69 15.77 -5.19
N THR A 329 22.08 14.59 -4.71
CA THR A 329 22.58 14.29 -3.38
C THR A 329 24.00 14.78 -3.08
N GLY A 330 24.73 15.28 -4.08
CA GLY A 330 26.16 15.63 -3.97
C GLY A 330 26.50 17.10 -4.18
N ARG A 331 25.56 17.93 -4.67
CA ARG A 331 25.80 19.37 -4.88
C ARG A 331 25.53 20.16 -3.60
N ARG A 332 26.57 20.76 -3.03
CA ARG A 332 26.40 21.93 -2.15
C ARG A 332 25.71 23.04 -2.94
N SER A 333 24.50 23.39 -2.52
CA SER A 333 23.77 24.54 -3.04
C SER A 333 24.51 25.83 -2.68
N PRO A 334 24.68 26.80 -3.59
CA PRO A 334 25.14 28.14 -3.21
C PRO A 334 24.14 28.88 -2.32
N PHE A 335 22.96 28.28 -2.08
CA PHE A 335 21.93 28.73 -1.16
C PHE A 335 21.76 27.76 0.04
N GLU A 336 22.86 27.16 0.53
CA GLU A 336 22.87 26.21 1.67
C GLU A 336 22.02 26.68 2.87
N GLU A 337 22.02 27.98 3.22
CA GLU A 337 21.13 28.50 4.27
C GLU A 337 19.64 28.48 3.92
N ALA A 338 19.27 28.77 2.66
CA ALA A 338 17.88 28.71 2.22
C ALA A 338 17.37 27.28 2.15
N ASP A 339 18.21 26.33 1.73
CA ASP A 339 17.88 24.91 1.67
C ASP A 339 17.87 24.24 3.06
N ALA A 340 18.78 24.64 3.96
CA ALA A 340 18.73 24.27 5.37
C ALA A 340 17.52 24.88 6.09
N LEU A 341 17.12 26.11 5.74
CA LEU A 341 15.90 26.73 6.26
C LEU A 341 14.65 26.03 5.73
N ARG A 342 14.60 25.65 4.44
CA ARG A 342 13.51 24.83 3.85
C ARG A 342 13.38 23.49 4.55
N ALA A 343 14.48 22.76 4.76
CA ALA A 343 14.47 21.50 5.49
C ALA A 343 13.96 21.66 6.94
N ARG A 344 14.45 22.67 7.68
CA ARG A 344 14.01 22.98 9.05
C ARG A 344 12.53 23.40 9.13
N LEU A 345 12.06 24.23 8.19
CA LEU A 345 10.64 24.63 8.10
C LEU A 345 9.72 23.45 7.78
N ASN A 346 10.24 22.44 7.08
CA ASN A 346 9.55 21.18 6.79
C ASN A 346 9.85 20.07 7.82
N GLY A 347 10.53 20.39 8.94
CA GLY A 347 10.71 19.49 10.08
C GLY A 347 11.88 18.51 10.03
N VAL A 348 12.79 18.61 9.05
CA VAL A 348 13.88 17.65 8.81
C VAL A 348 15.28 18.28 9.00
N ASP A 349 16.23 17.48 9.47
CA ASP A 349 17.64 17.85 9.63
C ASP A 349 18.33 18.06 8.25
N PRO A 350 18.88 19.26 7.95
CA PRO A 350 19.65 19.52 6.74
C PRO A 350 20.90 18.65 6.56
N GLN A 351 21.35 17.92 7.58
CA GLN A 351 22.50 17.01 7.53
C GLN A 351 22.09 15.53 7.51
N SER A 352 20.79 15.22 7.43
CA SER A 352 20.31 13.84 7.38
C SER A 352 20.85 13.08 6.16
N PRO A 353 21.45 11.88 6.32
CA PRO A 353 21.97 11.08 5.20
C PRO A 353 20.94 10.74 4.12
N ALA A 354 19.64 10.79 4.40
CA ALA A 354 18.59 10.58 3.41
C ALA A 354 18.54 11.69 2.33
N VAL A 355 18.97 12.91 2.65
CA VAL A 355 19.21 14.00 1.69
C VAL A 355 20.37 13.65 0.72
N THR A 356 21.09 12.55 0.97
CA THR A 356 22.29 12.15 0.23
C THR A 356 22.27 10.73 -0.40
N GLN A 357 21.11 10.06 -0.47
CA GLN A 357 20.98 8.67 -0.95
C GLN A 357 20.23 8.51 -2.29
N ARG A 358 20.36 7.33 -2.92
CA ARG A 358 19.75 7.05 -4.24
C ARG A 358 18.24 7.23 -4.23
N PRO A 359 17.63 7.57 -5.39
CA PRO A 359 16.19 7.45 -5.61
C PRO A 359 15.72 5.98 -5.74
N ALA A 360 16.25 5.09 -4.88
CA ALA A 360 15.69 3.78 -4.62
C ALA A 360 14.32 3.96 -3.92
N GLN A 361 13.31 4.30 -4.73
CA GLN A 361 11.96 4.72 -4.35
C GLN A 361 11.84 6.10 -3.65
N ALA A 362 12.52 7.11 -4.22
CA ALA A 362 12.27 8.57 -4.06
C ALA A 362 12.50 9.17 -2.64
N TYR A 363 12.44 10.48 -2.31
CA TYR A 363 11.50 11.58 -2.58
C TYR A 363 12.01 12.93 -1.95
N PHE A 364 11.52 14.12 -2.37
CA PHE A 364 11.46 15.45 -1.65
C PHE A 364 10.86 16.52 -2.62
N TRP A 365 10.24 17.67 -2.32
CA TRP A 365 9.81 18.39 -1.09
C TRP A 365 8.73 19.47 -1.47
N TYR A 366 7.97 20.04 -0.51
CA TYR A 366 6.94 21.09 -0.78
C TYR A 366 6.89 22.20 0.30
N LYS A 367 6.29 23.36 -0.02
CA LYS A 367 5.88 24.39 0.97
C LYS A 367 4.46 24.09 1.48
N THR A 368 4.26 24.10 2.80
CA THR A 368 2.95 23.87 3.44
C THR A 368 2.34 25.10 4.11
N SER A 369 3.04 26.25 4.07
CA SER A 369 2.64 27.49 4.76
C SER A 369 1.55 28.26 4.01
N GLU A 370 0.30 28.14 4.47
CA GLU A 370 -0.72 29.18 4.26
C GLU A 370 -0.37 30.40 5.12
N GLY A 371 0.54 31.22 4.62
CA GLY A 371 0.95 32.54 5.12
C GLY A 371 0.93 33.55 3.97
N GLU A 372 1.05 34.84 4.29
CA GLU A 372 0.76 35.93 3.35
C GLU A 372 1.59 35.89 2.05
N VAL A 373 0.96 36.30 0.95
CA VAL A 373 1.60 36.41 -0.36
C VAL A 373 2.48 37.66 -0.40
N GLU A 374 3.68 37.58 0.17
CA GLU A 374 4.75 38.53 -0.14
C GLU A 374 5.10 38.40 -1.64
N ARG A 375 4.64 39.37 -2.44
CA ARG A 375 5.21 39.63 -3.76
C ARG A 375 6.71 39.86 -3.63
N ARG A 376 7.49 39.15 -4.44
CA ARG A 376 8.85 39.59 -4.82
C ARG A 376 9.01 39.44 -6.33
N ASP A 377 8.71 40.51 -7.05
CA ASP A 377 8.93 40.63 -8.48
C ASP A 377 10.44 40.63 -8.80
N ALA A 378 10.85 39.89 -9.83
CA ALA A 378 12.21 39.91 -10.36
C ALA A 378 12.28 39.56 -11.86
N GLY A 379 11.61 40.36 -12.70
CA GLY A 379 12.17 40.70 -14.01
C GLY A 379 11.96 39.75 -15.21
N ASN A 380 10.80 39.08 -15.33
CA ASN A 380 10.36 38.54 -16.62
C ASN A 380 8.89 38.92 -16.89
N PRO A 381 8.55 39.54 -18.03
CA PRO A 381 7.15 39.76 -18.41
C PRO A 381 6.51 38.43 -18.84
N LEU A 382 5.42 38.06 -18.18
CA LEU A 382 4.52 37.01 -18.68
C LEU A 382 3.88 37.52 -19.98
N GLN A 383 3.84 36.69 -21.02
CA GLN A 383 3.17 37.04 -22.27
C GLN A 383 1.65 37.09 -22.09
N ASP A 384 1.01 38.08 -22.69
CA ASP A 384 -0.44 38.31 -22.57
C ASP A 384 -1.25 37.11 -23.09
N ARG A 385 -1.92 36.40 -22.18
CA ARG A 385 -2.90 35.34 -22.48
C ARG A 385 -4.34 35.79 -22.17
N GLU A 386 -4.78 36.88 -22.76
CA GLU A 386 -6.16 37.40 -22.65
C GLU A 386 -7.25 36.48 -23.30
N ARG A 387 -6.96 35.20 -23.56
CA ARG A 387 -7.89 34.25 -24.22
C ARG A 387 -8.35 33.06 -23.36
N ASP A 388 -7.70 32.76 -22.25
CA ASP A 388 -8.07 31.64 -21.38
C ASP A 388 -9.17 32.01 -20.37
N ALA A 389 -9.56 33.29 -20.33
CA ALA A 389 -10.44 33.91 -19.34
C ALA A 389 -11.94 33.52 -19.40
N ALA A 390 -12.37 32.71 -20.38
CA ALA A 390 -13.79 32.41 -20.58
C ALA A 390 -14.40 31.46 -19.54
N ILE A 391 -13.58 30.58 -18.93
CA ILE A 391 -14.00 29.66 -17.85
C ILE A 391 -12.96 29.63 -16.69
N GLY A 392 -11.70 30.03 -16.94
CA GLY A 392 -10.78 30.52 -15.91
C GLY A 392 -10.22 29.51 -14.89
N LEU A 393 -10.58 28.22 -14.98
CA LEU A 393 -10.11 27.18 -14.06
C LEU A 393 -9.33 26.09 -14.83
N SER A 394 -8.03 26.32 -14.99
CA SER A 394 -7.07 25.35 -15.54
C SER A 394 -5.79 25.35 -14.69
N CYS A 395 -5.15 24.20 -14.53
CA CYS A 395 -3.83 24.06 -13.92
C CYS A 395 -2.76 23.85 -15.02
N ALA A 396 -2.66 24.78 -15.99
CA ALA A 396 -1.84 24.65 -17.21
C ALA A 396 -1.28 25.99 -17.72
#